data_AF-A0A671N6N4-F1
#
_entry.id   AF-A0A671N6N4-F1
#
_cell.length_a   1.000
_cell.length_b   1.000
_cell.length_c   1.000
_cell.angle_alpha   90.00
_cell.angle_beta   90.00
_cell.angle_gamma   90.00
#
_symmetry.space_group_name_H-M   'P 1'
#
loop_
_entity.id
_entity.type
_entity.pdbx_description
1 polymer ?
#
loop_
_entity_poly.entity_id
_entity_poly.type
_entity_poly.pdbx_seq_one_letter_code
_entity_poly.pdbx_strand_id
1 'polypeptide(L)'
;SPSVRVTTMDAELEFAIQPSTTGKQLFDQVVKTIGLREVWFFGLQYQDTKGFTTWLKLNKKVMAQEVRKESPLLFKFRAKFYPEDVSEELIQEATQRLFFLQVKEGILNDDTYCPPETAVLLASYAVQAKYADYNKDVHTPGYLSSEKLLPQRVLEQHKLNKEQWEERIQVWHEEHKGMLREDSMMEYLKIAQDLEMFGVNYFSIKNKKGSELWLGVDALGLNIYEQNDKMTPKIGFPWSEIRNISFNDKKFVIKPIDKKAPDFVFYAQRLRINKRVLALCMGNHELYMRRRKPDTIEVQQMKAQAKEEKNHKKMERAMLEDERKKREQAEKEKEKIEKEKEELMERLKVIEEQTRKAQQELEEQTRRAMELDQERKCAQEEAERLERERHLAEEAKAALLHQSESQMKNQEHLATELAELTSKISLLEDAKKKKEEEASEWQMKATLVQEDLEKTKEELKNKVVSAHVPEPVHGENDNDDDESSAEASEELTSAAAYKDRSEEERMTEAEKNERVQKHLLTLSSELANARDETMKTQNDIIHAENVRAGRDKYKTLRQIRSGNTKQRIDEFECM
;
A
#
# COMPACT_ATOMS: atom_id res chain seq x y z
N SER A 1 28.62 33.02 29.14
CA SER A 1 27.66 33.62 28.20
C SER A 1 26.25 33.29 28.63
N PRO A 2 25.24 34.16 28.42
CA PRO A 2 23.84 33.77 28.64
C PRO A 2 23.47 32.59 27.73
N SER A 3 22.84 31.56 28.30
CA SER A 3 22.23 30.46 27.55
C SER A 3 20.81 30.81 27.13
N VAL A 4 20.38 30.34 25.98
CA VAL A 4 18.99 30.42 25.50
C VAL A 4 18.51 29.04 25.07
N ARG A 5 17.23 28.77 25.29
CA ARG A 5 16.54 27.58 24.79
C ARG A 5 15.45 28.02 23.82
N VAL A 6 15.39 27.36 22.67
CA VAL A 6 14.39 27.57 21.63
C VAL A 6 13.63 26.27 21.41
N THR A 7 12.36 26.25 21.80
CA THR A 7 11.46 25.11 21.58
C THR A 7 10.69 25.34 20.26
N THR A 8 10.81 24.43 19.29
CA THR A 8 10.01 24.43 18.06
C THR A 8 8.65 23.75 18.31
N MET A 9 8.06 23.06 17.33
CA MET A 9 6.96 22.12 17.57
C MET A 9 7.44 20.69 17.86
N ASP A 10 8.70 20.38 17.53
CA ASP A 10 9.24 19.03 17.37
C ASP A 10 10.65 18.83 17.97
N ALA A 11 11.31 19.90 18.44
CA ALA A 11 12.65 19.89 19.01
C ALA A 11 12.84 20.97 20.08
N GLU A 12 13.82 20.76 20.98
CA GLU A 12 14.40 21.82 21.82
C GLU A 12 15.85 22.05 21.41
N LEU A 13 16.24 23.32 21.24
CA LEU A 13 17.59 23.72 20.83
C LEU A 13 18.18 24.64 21.91
N GLU A 14 19.38 24.33 22.42
CA GLU A 14 20.11 25.21 23.36
C GLU A 14 21.34 25.85 22.72
N PHE A 15 21.51 27.15 22.96
CA PHE A 15 22.63 27.93 22.42
C PHE A 15 23.20 28.90 23.46
N ALA A 16 24.53 29.06 23.47
CA ALA A 16 25.18 30.15 24.19
C ALA A 16 25.26 31.40 23.30
N ILE A 17 24.56 32.49 23.65
CA ILE A 17 24.60 33.75 22.90
C ILE A 17 25.52 34.78 23.53
N GLN A 18 25.99 35.75 22.76
CA GLN A 18 26.74 36.88 23.30
C GLN A 18 25.76 37.99 23.77
N PRO A 19 26.13 38.85 24.73
CA PRO A 19 25.31 40.03 25.10
C PRO A 19 25.08 41.02 23.93
N SER A 20 25.91 40.93 22.88
CA SER A 20 25.81 41.64 21.61
C SER A 20 24.78 41.08 20.63
N THR A 21 24.39 39.79 20.77
CA THR A 21 23.60 39.04 19.77
C THR A 21 22.25 39.69 19.47
N THR A 22 21.95 39.87 18.18
CA THR A 22 20.67 40.39 17.68
C THR A 22 19.60 39.31 17.57
N GLY A 23 18.33 39.73 17.51
CA GLY A 23 17.22 38.82 17.24
C GLY A 23 17.35 38.13 15.89
N LYS A 24 17.91 38.82 14.86
CA LYS A 24 18.22 38.20 13.56
C LYS A 24 19.26 37.09 13.74
N GLN A 25 20.37 37.34 14.44
CA GLN A 25 21.40 36.32 14.65
C GLN A 25 20.90 35.08 15.37
N LEU A 26 20.06 35.23 16.41
CA LEU A 26 19.45 34.09 17.10
C LEU A 26 18.45 33.35 16.20
N PHE A 27 17.62 34.09 15.46
CA PHE A 27 16.66 33.50 14.53
C PHE A 27 17.35 32.75 13.37
N ASP A 28 18.38 33.36 12.76
CA ASP A 28 19.20 32.77 11.68
C ASP A 28 19.92 31.51 12.15
N GLN A 29 20.33 31.45 13.42
CA GLN A 29 20.90 30.25 14.02
C GLN A 29 19.86 29.13 14.15
N VAL A 30 18.66 29.44 14.65
CA VAL A 30 17.55 28.47 14.78
C VAL A 30 17.17 27.87 13.43
N VAL A 31 16.87 28.72 12.43
CA VAL A 31 16.35 28.22 11.13
C VAL A 31 17.39 27.40 10.37
N LYS A 32 18.69 27.73 10.50
CA LYS A 32 19.78 26.92 9.96
C LYS A 32 19.93 25.56 10.66
N THR A 33 19.74 25.50 11.99
CA THR A 33 19.79 24.23 12.72
C THR A 33 18.65 23.27 12.34
N ILE A 34 17.51 23.78 11.86
CA ILE A 34 16.34 22.97 11.45
C ILE A 34 16.15 22.85 9.92
N GLY A 35 17.05 23.42 9.10
CA GLY A 35 16.99 23.34 7.63
C GLY A 35 15.91 24.18 6.94
N LEU A 36 15.38 25.22 7.60
CA LEU A 36 14.23 25.99 7.12
C LEU A 36 14.63 27.27 6.35
N ARG A 37 14.18 27.39 5.11
CA ARG A 37 14.35 28.53 4.19
C ARG A 37 13.13 29.47 4.16
N GLU A 38 11.92 28.96 4.39
CA GLU A 38 10.64 29.73 4.38
C GLU A 38 10.44 30.62 5.61
N VAL A 39 11.48 31.40 5.94
CA VAL A 39 11.63 32.14 7.20
C VAL A 39 10.55 33.20 7.42
N TRP A 40 9.92 33.69 6.35
CA TRP A 40 8.94 34.77 6.37
C TRP A 40 7.67 34.45 7.16
N PHE A 41 7.31 33.16 7.31
CA PHE A 41 6.18 32.76 8.14
C PHE A 41 6.47 32.84 9.65
N PHE A 42 7.73 32.73 10.08
CA PHE A 42 8.09 32.35 11.45
C PHE A 42 8.58 33.52 12.32
N GLY A 43 8.63 33.26 13.63
CA GLY A 43 9.26 34.15 14.60
C GLY A 43 9.60 33.44 15.91
N LEU A 44 10.29 34.17 16.80
CA LEU A 44 10.57 33.74 18.16
C LEU A 44 9.65 34.48 19.14
N GLN A 45 8.78 33.76 19.84
CA GLN A 45 8.00 34.27 20.96
C GLN A 45 8.79 34.12 22.27
N TYR A 46 8.56 35.03 23.22
CA TYR A 46 9.09 34.96 24.59
C TYR A 46 8.11 35.62 25.58
N GLN A 47 8.24 35.35 26.87
CA GLN A 47 7.57 36.15 27.91
C GLN A 47 8.41 37.38 28.27
N ASP A 48 7.80 38.56 28.26
CA ASP A 48 8.46 39.76 28.80
C ASP A 48 8.57 39.72 30.33
N THR A 49 9.33 40.65 30.92
CA THR A 49 9.47 40.82 32.38
C THR A 49 8.16 41.09 33.14
N LYS A 50 7.04 41.26 32.44
CA LYS A 50 5.71 41.51 32.99
C LYS A 50 4.73 40.35 32.67
N GLY A 51 5.25 39.23 32.15
CA GLY A 51 4.51 38.00 31.87
C GLY A 51 3.78 37.95 30.52
N PHE A 52 4.01 38.89 29.59
CA PHE A 52 3.27 38.95 28.33
C PHE A 52 4.03 38.35 27.14
N THR A 53 3.38 37.42 26.45
CA THR A 53 3.88 36.82 25.20
C THR A 53 4.11 37.89 24.14
N THR A 54 5.37 38.00 23.70
CA THR A 54 5.88 39.04 22.81
C THR A 54 6.76 38.40 21.72
N TRP A 55 6.73 38.95 20.50
CA TRP A 55 7.61 38.51 19.41
C TRP A 55 8.94 39.26 19.45
N LEU A 56 10.05 38.51 19.32
CA LEU A 56 11.41 39.04 19.27
C LEU A 56 11.63 39.88 18.00
N LYS A 57 12.19 41.08 18.15
CA LYS A 57 12.50 41.97 17.03
C LYS A 57 13.89 41.65 16.50
N LEU A 58 13.96 41.28 15.23
CA LEU A 58 15.19 40.82 14.59
C LEU A 58 16.28 41.91 14.58
N ASN A 59 15.88 43.18 14.39
CA ASN A 59 16.76 44.35 14.35
C ASN A 59 17.20 44.90 15.72
N LYS A 60 17.01 44.16 16.83
CA LYS A 60 17.46 44.57 18.17
C LYS A 60 18.23 43.45 18.89
N LYS A 61 19.14 43.85 19.80
CA LYS A 61 19.86 42.90 20.69
C LYS A 61 18.85 42.11 21.54
N VAL A 62 19.05 40.81 21.73
CA VAL A 62 18.14 39.94 22.50
C VAL A 62 18.00 40.45 23.94
N MET A 63 19.13 40.74 24.59
CA MET A 63 19.19 41.26 25.96
C MET A 63 18.53 42.65 26.15
N ALA A 64 18.22 43.37 25.07
CA ALA A 64 17.64 44.72 25.10
C ALA A 64 16.12 44.76 24.84
N GLN A 65 15.42 43.62 24.99
CA GLN A 65 14.00 43.47 24.64
C GLN A 65 13.11 43.04 25.82
N GLU A 66 13.54 43.31 27.05
CA GLU A 66 12.78 43.01 28.28
C GLU A 66 12.39 41.51 28.39
N VAL A 67 13.22 40.60 27.88
CA VAL A 67 13.05 39.15 28.05
C VAL A 67 13.08 38.81 29.55
N ARG A 68 12.15 37.95 29.99
CA ARG A 68 12.10 37.42 31.35
C ARG A 68 13.45 36.78 31.72
N LYS A 69 14.00 37.17 32.88
CA LYS A 69 15.38 36.85 33.30
C LYS A 69 15.50 35.43 33.87
N GLU A 70 15.47 34.46 32.97
CA GLU A 70 15.66 33.03 33.28
C GLU A 70 16.97 32.51 32.70
N SER A 71 17.39 31.32 33.13
CA SER A 71 18.61 30.67 32.67
C SER A 71 18.33 29.18 32.42
N PRO A 72 18.19 28.73 31.16
CA PRO A 72 18.28 29.52 29.93
C PRO A 72 17.14 30.55 29.74
N LEU A 73 17.36 31.55 28.89
CA LEU A 73 16.28 32.41 28.39
C LEU A 73 15.37 31.59 27.45
N LEU A 74 14.07 31.57 27.72
CA LEU A 74 13.11 30.71 27.01
C LEU A 74 12.47 31.41 25.81
N PHE A 75 12.55 30.78 24.64
CA PHE A 75 11.88 31.19 23.41
C PHE A 75 11.07 30.02 22.82
N LYS A 76 9.94 30.33 22.18
CA LYS A 76 9.22 29.40 21.29
C LYS A 76 9.37 29.83 19.84
N PHE A 77 9.86 28.94 18.98
CA PHE A 77 9.77 29.12 17.53
C PHE A 77 8.36 28.70 17.08
N ARG A 78 7.66 29.61 16.42
CA ARG A 78 6.24 29.46 16.01
C ARG A 78 5.99 30.22 14.71
N ALA A 79 5.06 29.74 13.89
CA ALA A 79 4.52 30.51 12.77
C ALA A 79 3.78 31.74 13.33
N LYS A 80 4.14 32.91 12.81
CA LYS A 80 3.61 34.24 13.15
C LYS A 80 2.59 34.70 12.10
N PHE A 81 2.85 34.36 10.85
CA PHE A 81 2.03 34.63 9.70
C PHE A 81 1.62 33.29 9.07
N TYR A 82 0.47 33.27 8.43
CA TYR A 82 -0.08 32.09 7.79
C TYR A 82 -0.09 32.30 6.27
N PRO A 83 -0.07 31.21 5.47
CA PRO A 83 -0.34 31.30 4.04
C PRO A 83 -1.76 31.81 3.79
N GLU A 84 -2.01 32.34 2.60
CA GLU A 84 -3.36 32.43 2.04
C GLU A 84 -3.81 31.02 1.64
N ASP A 85 -3.02 30.25 0.87
CA ASP A 85 -3.29 28.82 0.60
C ASP A 85 -2.13 27.90 1.02
N VAL A 86 -2.42 26.92 1.87
CA VAL A 86 -1.42 25.98 2.38
C VAL A 86 -0.80 25.10 1.29
N SER A 87 -1.53 24.76 0.22
CA SER A 87 -1.01 23.87 -0.83
C SER A 87 -0.10 24.57 -1.84
N GLU A 88 -0.27 25.89 -2.02
CA GLU A 88 0.50 26.68 -3.00
C GLU A 88 1.74 27.36 -2.38
N GLU A 89 1.73 27.58 -1.06
CA GLU A 89 2.74 28.39 -0.35
C GLU A 89 3.67 27.61 0.60
N LEU A 90 3.30 26.42 1.09
CA LEU A 90 4.12 25.68 2.05
C LEU A 90 5.00 24.65 1.31
N ILE A 91 6.25 25.00 1.09
CA ILE A 91 7.11 24.35 0.09
C ILE A 91 7.90 23.18 0.71
N GLN A 92 8.59 23.42 1.82
CA GLN A 92 9.45 22.41 2.47
C GLN A 92 8.66 21.54 3.45
N GLU A 93 8.99 20.25 3.50
CA GLU A 93 8.44 19.29 4.47
C GLU A 93 8.65 19.74 5.93
N ALA A 94 9.76 20.41 6.23
CA ALA A 94 10.03 21.00 7.54
C ALA A 94 9.02 22.11 7.90
N THR A 95 8.70 22.99 6.95
CA THR A 95 7.70 24.05 7.12
C THR A 95 6.30 23.47 7.26
N GLN A 96 5.91 22.57 6.36
CA GLN A 96 4.63 21.85 6.42
C GLN A 96 4.45 21.15 7.77
N ARG A 97 5.47 20.42 8.25
CA ARG A 97 5.45 19.74 9.56
C ARG A 97 5.28 20.71 10.72
N LEU A 98 5.98 21.85 10.73
CA LEU A 98 5.83 22.86 11.78
C LEU A 98 4.45 23.53 11.76
N PHE A 99 3.89 23.82 10.58
CA PHE A 99 2.53 24.32 10.45
C PHE A 99 1.49 23.29 10.92
N PHE A 100 1.58 22.05 10.43
CA PHE A 100 0.71 20.93 10.84
C PHE A 100 0.69 20.76 12.37
N LEU A 101 1.87 20.69 13.00
CA LEU A 101 1.95 20.54 14.45
C LEU A 101 1.41 21.76 15.20
N GLN A 102 1.66 23.00 14.74
CA GLN A 102 1.14 24.21 15.39
C GLN A 102 -0.38 24.33 15.27
N VAL A 103 -0.94 24.02 14.09
CA VAL A 103 -2.40 24.03 13.87
C VAL A 103 -3.06 22.92 14.68
N LYS A 104 -2.45 21.73 14.75
CA LYS A 104 -2.91 20.63 15.61
C LYS A 104 -2.82 20.98 17.10
N GLU A 105 -1.77 21.68 17.56
CA GLU A 105 -1.67 22.22 18.93
C GLU A 105 -2.86 23.16 19.22
N GLY A 106 -3.17 24.09 18.30
CA GLY A 106 -4.29 25.04 18.46
C GLY A 106 -5.68 24.40 18.44
N ILE A 107 -5.94 23.44 17.55
CA ILE A 107 -7.23 22.74 17.48
C ILE A 107 -7.44 21.87 18.73
N LEU A 108 -6.42 21.11 19.16
CA LEU A 108 -6.53 20.24 20.34
C LEU A 108 -6.70 21.02 21.66
N ASN A 109 -6.38 22.31 21.68
CA ASN A 109 -6.54 23.18 22.84
C ASN A 109 -7.78 24.08 22.76
N ASP A 110 -8.62 23.91 21.72
CA ASP A 110 -9.78 24.78 21.41
C ASP A 110 -9.41 26.28 21.22
N ASP A 111 -8.12 26.60 20.95
CA ASP A 111 -7.69 27.94 20.49
C ASP A 111 -8.26 28.27 19.09
N THR A 112 -8.48 27.24 18.28
CA THR A 112 -9.18 27.27 16.99
C THR A 112 -10.38 26.33 17.08
N TYR A 113 -11.60 26.86 16.94
CA TYR A 113 -12.79 26.02 16.93
C TYR A 113 -12.75 25.03 15.74
N CYS A 114 -13.16 23.80 16.01
CA CYS A 114 -13.29 22.74 15.03
C CYS A 114 -14.56 21.91 15.35
N PRO A 115 -15.48 21.69 14.40
CA PRO A 115 -16.67 20.88 14.64
C PRO A 115 -16.31 19.39 14.78
N PRO A 116 -17.11 18.57 15.50
CA PRO A 116 -16.78 17.17 15.79
C PRO A 116 -16.41 16.31 14.59
N GLU A 117 -17.16 16.39 13.50
CA GLU A 117 -16.92 15.62 12.27
C GLU A 117 -15.55 15.96 11.66
N THR A 118 -15.22 17.25 11.54
CA THR A 118 -13.90 17.68 11.07
C THR A 118 -12.80 17.30 12.05
N ALA A 119 -13.05 17.35 13.37
CA ALA A 119 -12.06 16.96 14.37
C ALA A 119 -11.68 15.47 14.28
N VAL A 120 -12.64 14.57 14.01
CA VAL A 120 -12.35 13.13 13.80
C VAL A 120 -11.64 12.89 12.47
N LEU A 121 -12.04 13.56 11.39
CA LEU A 121 -11.35 13.44 10.11
C LEU A 121 -9.89 13.93 10.22
N LEU A 122 -9.67 15.10 10.83
CA LEU A 122 -8.34 15.63 11.14
C LEU A 122 -7.55 14.70 12.08
N ALA A 123 -8.18 14.06 13.06
CA ALA A 123 -7.53 13.06 13.90
C ALA A 123 -6.99 11.87 13.09
N SER A 124 -7.75 11.35 12.11
CA SER A 124 -7.31 10.24 11.27
C SER A 124 -6.10 10.60 10.39
N TYR A 125 -6.07 11.80 9.79
CA TYR A 125 -4.88 12.32 9.10
C TYR A 125 -3.69 12.50 10.05
N ALA A 126 -3.92 12.96 11.29
CA ALA A 126 -2.86 13.09 12.28
C ALA A 126 -2.29 11.74 12.76
N VAL A 127 -3.08 10.65 12.69
CA VAL A 127 -2.63 9.29 12.95
C VAL A 127 -1.81 8.76 11.76
N GLN A 128 -2.30 8.84 10.53
CA GLN A 128 -1.54 8.47 9.32
C GLN A 128 -0.19 9.24 9.26
N ALA A 129 -0.18 10.54 9.58
CA ALA A 129 1.03 11.37 9.66
C ALA A 129 1.99 11.05 10.83
N LYS A 130 1.64 10.11 11.72
CA LYS A 130 2.49 9.64 12.82
C LYS A 130 2.86 8.15 12.71
N TYR A 131 1.95 7.30 12.25
CA TYR A 131 2.08 5.84 12.25
C TYR A 131 2.28 5.24 10.84
N ALA A 132 2.11 6.04 9.77
CA ALA A 132 1.97 5.55 8.39
C ALA A 132 0.80 4.56 8.24
N ASP A 133 0.71 3.85 7.11
CA ASP A 133 -0.43 2.98 6.76
C ASP A 133 -0.88 2.06 7.91
N TYR A 134 -2.20 2.05 8.17
CA TYR A 134 -2.80 1.08 9.09
C TYR A 134 -2.48 -0.37 8.69
N ASN A 135 -2.20 -1.18 9.72
CA ASN A 135 -1.81 -2.57 9.60
C ASN A 135 -2.30 -3.31 10.85
N LYS A 136 -3.22 -4.24 10.67
CA LYS A 136 -3.90 -4.99 11.74
C LYS A 136 -2.95 -5.80 12.64
N ASP A 137 -1.80 -6.22 12.12
CA ASP A 137 -0.84 -7.05 12.85
C ASP A 137 0.10 -6.22 13.76
N VAL A 138 0.14 -4.89 13.56
CA VAL A 138 0.97 -3.94 14.33
C VAL A 138 0.10 -3.00 15.17
N HIS A 139 -1.00 -2.53 14.61
CA HIS A 139 -1.92 -1.57 15.22
C HIS A 139 -3.07 -2.29 15.92
N THR A 140 -2.75 -3.03 16.99
CA THR A 140 -3.72 -3.70 17.86
C THR A 140 -4.54 -2.69 18.68
N PRO A 141 -5.78 -3.03 19.11
CA PRO A 141 -6.60 -2.12 19.91
C PRO A 141 -5.86 -1.55 21.14
N GLY A 142 -5.93 -0.23 21.31
CA GLY A 142 -5.20 0.52 22.33
C GLY A 142 -3.93 1.23 21.82
N TYR A 143 -3.57 1.08 20.54
CA TYR A 143 -2.41 1.76 19.93
C TYR A 143 -2.52 3.30 19.89
N LEU A 144 -3.73 3.86 19.99
CA LEU A 144 -3.98 5.30 20.10
C LEU A 144 -4.25 5.78 21.54
N SER A 145 -4.26 4.89 22.53
CA SER A 145 -4.65 5.20 23.92
C SER A 145 -3.78 6.26 24.62
N SER A 146 -2.54 6.47 24.15
CA SER A 146 -1.63 7.53 24.62
C SER A 146 -1.85 8.90 23.97
N GLU A 147 -2.64 8.98 22.91
CA GLU A 147 -2.65 10.14 22.01
C GLU A 147 -3.77 11.14 22.34
N LYS A 148 -3.41 12.43 22.44
CA LYS A 148 -4.39 13.52 22.41
C LYS A 148 -4.78 13.80 20.95
N LEU A 149 -5.84 13.15 20.48
CA LEU A 149 -6.31 13.22 19.10
C LEU A 149 -7.52 14.16 18.88
N LEU A 150 -8.32 14.41 19.91
CA LEU A 150 -9.53 15.24 19.83
C LEU A 150 -9.49 16.40 20.86
N PRO A 151 -10.16 17.54 20.58
CA PRO A 151 -10.38 18.59 21.56
C PRO A 151 -11.25 18.10 22.72
N GLN A 152 -11.06 18.64 23.92
CA GLN A 152 -11.79 18.19 25.12
C GLN A 152 -13.31 18.39 24.96
N ARG A 153 -13.73 19.52 24.37
CA ARG A 153 -15.12 19.81 24.00
C ARG A 153 -15.76 18.76 23.08
N VAL A 154 -14.98 18.09 22.23
CA VAL A 154 -15.51 17.04 21.33
C VAL A 154 -15.71 15.73 22.08
N LEU A 155 -14.80 15.39 22.98
CA LEU A 155 -14.91 14.21 23.85
C LEU A 155 -16.09 14.33 24.83
N GLU A 156 -16.27 15.49 25.46
CA GLU A 156 -17.29 15.73 26.48
C GLU A 156 -18.72 15.84 25.91
N GLN A 157 -18.88 16.27 24.66
CA GLN A 157 -20.21 16.41 24.04
C GLN A 157 -20.76 15.13 23.38
N HIS A 158 -20.10 13.97 23.50
CA HIS A 158 -20.60 12.69 23.00
C HIS A 158 -20.51 11.57 24.04
N LYS A 159 -21.50 10.68 24.04
CA LYS A 159 -21.61 9.50 24.91
C LYS A 159 -20.77 8.33 24.36
N LEU A 160 -19.49 8.59 24.11
CA LEU A 160 -18.52 7.62 23.59
C LEU A 160 -17.35 7.47 24.58
N ASN A 161 -16.96 6.22 24.87
CA ASN A 161 -15.77 5.94 25.65
C ASN A 161 -14.48 6.10 24.80
N LYS A 162 -13.30 5.95 25.41
CA LYS A 162 -12.02 6.10 24.67
C LYS A 162 -11.86 5.08 23.53
N GLU A 163 -12.25 3.84 23.76
CA GLU A 163 -12.13 2.74 22.78
C GLU A 163 -13.02 3.02 21.56
N GLN A 164 -14.25 3.48 21.78
CA GLN A 164 -15.21 3.86 20.73
C GLN A 164 -14.78 5.09 19.92
N TRP A 165 -13.94 5.97 20.49
CA TRP A 165 -13.27 7.03 19.74
C TRP A 165 -12.08 6.51 18.94
N GLU A 166 -11.27 5.61 19.52
CA GLU A 166 -10.15 4.94 18.86
C GLU A 166 -10.60 4.09 17.66
N GLU A 167 -11.65 3.29 17.82
CA GLU A 167 -12.31 2.52 16.74
C GLU A 167 -12.71 3.42 15.55
N ARG A 168 -13.36 4.56 15.83
CA ARG A 168 -13.78 5.51 14.79
C ARG A 168 -12.58 6.11 14.06
N ILE A 169 -11.57 6.55 14.80
CA ILE A 169 -10.35 7.12 14.20
C ILE A 169 -9.57 6.05 13.42
N GLN A 170 -9.58 4.79 13.86
CA GLN A 170 -8.97 3.66 13.17
C GLN A 170 -9.65 3.36 11.83
N VAL A 171 -10.99 3.37 11.75
CA VAL A 171 -11.70 3.18 10.48
C VAL A 171 -11.29 4.25 9.45
N TRP A 172 -11.23 5.51 9.87
CA TRP A 172 -10.79 6.60 9.00
C TRP A 172 -9.27 6.59 8.73
N HIS A 173 -8.46 5.97 9.59
CA HIS A 173 -7.03 5.74 9.35
C HIS A 173 -6.80 4.66 8.27
N GLU A 174 -7.61 3.59 8.24
CA GLU A 174 -7.55 2.57 7.20
C GLU A 174 -7.92 3.12 5.80
N GLU A 175 -8.83 4.10 5.72
CA GLU A 175 -9.17 4.84 4.50
C GLU A 175 -8.02 5.70 3.92
N HIS A 176 -6.98 6.01 4.71
CA HIS A 176 -5.81 6.78 4.24
C HIS A 176 -4.66 5.90 3.73
N LYS A 177 -4.85 4.57 3.72
CA LYS A 177 -3.84 3.61 3.26
C LYS A 177 -3.30 3.96 1.87
N GLY A 178 -1.98 4.09 1.78
CA GLY A 178 -1.26 4.57 0.61
C GLY A 178 -0.79 6.03 0.71
N MET A 179 -1.35 6.84 1.61
CA MET A 179 -1.01 8.26 1.74
C MET A 179 0.37 8.46 2.39
N LEU A 180 1.24 9.24 1.75
CA LEU A 180 2.52 9.63 2.37
C LEU A 180 2.27 10.49 3.61
N ARG A 181 3.21 10.45 4.55
CA ARG A 181 3.16 11.23 5.80
C ARG A 181 3.02 12.73 5.52
N GLU A 182 3.74 13.21 4.53
CA GLU A 182 3.83 14.61 4.13
C GLU A 182 2.54 15.06 3.43
N ASP A 183 2.00 14.24 2.54
CA ASP A 183 0.67 14.44 1.96
C ASP A 183 -0.42 14.44 3.05
N SER A 184 -0.33 13.56 4.05
CA SER A 184 -1.27 13.51 5.17
C SER A 184 -1.22 14.76 6.07
N MET A 185 -0.03 15.32 6.28
CA MET A 185 0.12 16.64 6.95
C MET A 185 -0.45 17.78 6.09
N MET A 186 -0.37 17.69 4.76
CA MET A 186 -0.94 18.67 3.83
C MET A 186 -2.47 18.59 3.77
N GLU A 187 -3.07 17.40 3.65
CA GLU A 187 -4.54 17.24 3.66
C GLU A 187 -5.16 17.69 4.99
N TYR A 188 -4.48 17.42 6.12
CA TYR A 188 -4.83 18.00 7.42
C TYR A 188 -4.88 19.53 7.36
N LEU A 189 -3.86 20.16 6.78
CA LEU A 189 -3.77 21.62 6.67
C LEU A 189 -4.80 22.21 5.70
N LYS A 190 -5.10 21.55 4.58
CA LYS A 190 -6.13 21.97 3.61
C LYS A 190 -7.52 22.01 4.24
N ILE A 191 -7.87 21.01 5.05
CA ILE A 191 -9.14 20.98 5.77
C ILE A 191 -9.14 21.99 6.92
N ALA A 192 -8.01 22.14 7.63
CA ALA A 192 -7.90 23.07 8.73
C ALA A 192 -7.90 24.56 8.32
N GLN A 193 -7.41 24.92 7.12
CA GLN A 193 -7.39 26.32 6.66
C GLN A 193 -8.78 26.93 6.47
N ASP A 194 -9.80 26.09 6.23
CA ASP A 194 -11.19 26.49 6.02
C ASP A 194 -11.95 26.80 7.32
N LEU A 195 -11.42 26.40 8.49
CA LEU A 195 -12.02 26.70 9.79
C LEU A 195 -12.08 28.21 10.01
N GLU A 196 -13.20 28.71 10.53
CA GLU A 196 -13.51 30.15 10.58
C GLU A 196 -12.48 30.96 11.40
N MET A 197 -11.87 30.30 12.40
CA MET A 197 -10.86 30.90 13.28
C MET A 197 -9.40 30.70 12.79
N PHE A 198 -9.15 29.87 11.78
CA PHE A 198 -7.79 29.55 11.33
C PHE A 198 -7.05 30.80 10.82
N GLY A 199 -5.85 31.03 11.35
CA GLY A 199 -4.97 32.15 11.01
C GLY A 199 -5.34 33.51 11.64
N VAL A 200 -6.51 33.62 12.29
CA VAL A 200 -7.07 34.90 12.72
C VAL A 200 -6.48 35.35 14.07
N ASN A 201 -5.81 36.49 14.06
CA ASN A 201 -5.30 37.14 15.29
C ASN A 201 -6.36 38.11 15.85
N TYR A 202 -7.06 37.70 16.91
CA TYR A 202 -8.14 38.49 17.53
C TYR A 202 -7.64 39.56 18.52
N PHE A 203 -8.18 40.78 18.42
CA PHE A 203 -7.93 41.90 19.33
C PHE A 203 -9.22 42.59 19.74
N SER A 204 -9.44 42.80 21.04
CA SER A 204 -10.55 43.61 21.54
C SER A 204 -10.32 45.09 21.24
N ILE A 205 -11.29 45.71 20.56
CA ILE A 205 -11.31 47.10 20.12
C ILE A 205 -12.65 47.76 20.43
N LYS A 206 -12.72 49.09 20.26
CA LYS A 206 -13.96 49.87 20.27
C LYS A 206 -14.04 50.78 19.04
N ASN A 207 -15.25 51.00 18.51
CA ASN A 207 -15.53 52.05 17.52
C ASN A 207 -15.65 53.45 18.18
N LYS A 208 -16.06 54.50 17.46
CA LYS A 208 -16.19 55.85 18.04
C LYS A 208 -17.34 55.97 19.06
N LYS A 209 -18.37 55.12 18.99
CA LYS A 209 -19.47 55.07 19.97
C LYS A 209 -19.08 54.34 21.26
N GLY A 210 -18.05 53.50 21.21
CA GLY A 210 -17.55 52.73 22.36
C GLY A 210 -18.03 51.28 22.42
N SER A 211 -18.79 50.81 21.42
CA SER A 211 -19.23 49.42 21.26
C SER A 211 -18.03 48.47 21.28
N GLU A 212 -18.12 47.36 22.00
CA GLU A 212 -17.02 46.39 22.11
C GLU A 212 -17.08 45.37 20.99
N LEU A 213 -15.97 45.28 20.24
CA LEU A 213 -15.87 44.48 19.02
C LEU A 213 -14.52 43.74 19.00
N TRP A 214 -14.43 42.69 18.19
CA TRP A 214 -13.16 42.04 17.87
C TRP A 214 -12.68 42.48 16.48
N LEU A 215 -11.39 42.84 16.40
CA LEU A 215 -10.64 42.92 15.16
C LEU A 215 -9.91 41.58 14.96
N GLY A 216 -10.20 40.87 13.88
CA GLY A 216 -9.35 39.80 13.36
C GLY A 216 -8.34 40.39 12.37
N VAL A 217 -7.09 39.93 12.47
CA VAL A 217 -6.01 40.21 11.50
C VAL A 217 -5.50 38.87 10.97
N ASP A 218 -5.57 38.66 9.66
CA ASP A 218 -5.17 37.41 9.00
C ASP A 218 -4.42 37.69 7.67
N ALA A 219 -4.14 36.62 6.90
CA ALA A 219 -3.44 36.70 5.62
C ALA A 219 -4.29 37.35 4.50
N LEU A 220 -5.62 37.35 4.63
CA LEU A 220 -6.58 37.80 3.63
C LEU A 220 -7.07 39.24 3.86
N GLY A 221 -6.95 39.78 5.08
CA GLY A 221 -7.29 41.17 5.39
C GLY A 221 -7.52 41.48 6.88
N LEU A 222 -8.48 42.38 7.09
CA LEU A 222 -8.97 42.81 8.40
C LEU A 222 -10.47 42.53 8.49
N ASN A 223 -10.90 41.81 9.53
CA ASN A 223 -12.29 41.43 9.74
C ASN A 223 -12.80 41.95 11.09
N ILE A 224 -14.06 42.39 11.16
CA ILE A 224 -14.71 42.86 12.39
C ILE A 224 -15.79 41.87 12.82
N TYR A 225 -15.83 41.55 14.11
CA TYR A 225 -16.79 40.64 14.72
C TYR A 225 -17.43 41.29 15.95
N GLU A 226 -18.66 40.87 16.27
CA GLU A 226 -19.37 41.25 17.50
C GLU A 226 -18.72 40.61 18.74
N GLN A 227 -18.91 41.17 19.92
CA GLN A 227 -18.25 40.69 21.15
C GLN A 227 -18.44 39.20 21.45
N ASN A 228 -19.60 38.64 21.07
CA ASN A 228 -20.07 37.30 21.42
C ASN A 228 -19.88 36.25 20.32
N ASP A 229 -19.39 36.63 19.14
CA ASP A 229 -19.14 35.74 18.01
C ASP A 229 -17.74 36.03 17.45
N LYS A 230 -16.89 35.00 17.33
CA LYS A 230 -15.54 35.10 16.75
C LYS A 230 -15.40 34.37 15.42
N MET A 231 -16.45 33.70 14.95
CA MET A 231 -16.43 32.85 13.76
C MET A 231 -17.14 33.52 12.60
N THR A 232 -18.23 34.26 12.87
CA THR A 232 -18.96 35.01 11.85
C THR A 232 -18.55 36.49 11.87
N PRO A 233 -17.56 36.92 11.06
CA PRO A 233 -17.30 38.34 10.87
C PRO A 233 -18.51 39.02 10.22
N LYS A 234 -18.67 40.33 10.48
CA LYS A 234 -19.77 41.15 9.96
C LYS A 234 -19.32 42.18 8.93
N ILE A 235 -18.06 42.62 8.99
CA ILE A 235 -17.47 43.63 8.09
C ILE A 235 -16.04 43.21 7.75
N GLY A 236 -15.65 43.28 6.47
CA GLY A 236 -14.31 42.93 6.01
C GLY A 236 -13.65 44.00 5.14
N PHE A 237 -12.33 44.12 5.27
CA PHE A 237 -11.47 44.96 4.43
C PHE A 237 -10.30 44.10 3.91
N PRO A 238 -10.23 43.77 2.61
CA PRO A 238 -9.09 43.04 2.04
C PRO A 238 -7.84 43.93 2.06
N TRP A 239 -6.65 43.31 2.07
CA TRP A 239 -5.40 44.09 2.06
C TRP A 239 -5.27 45.01 0.83
N SER A 240 -5.84 44.63 -0.32
CA SER A 240 -5.94 45.46 -1.53
C SER A 240 -6.82 46.72 -1.41
N GLU A 241 -7.52 46.93 -0.30
CA GLU A 241 -8.19 48.21 0.01
C GLU A 241 -7.36 49.12 0.94
N ILE A 242 -6.24 48.66 1.49
CA ILE A 242 -5.49 49.37 2.53
C ILE A 242 -4.28 50.10 1.93
N ARG A 243 -4.14 51.42 2.18
CA ARG A 243 -2.97 52.20 1.73
C ARG A 243 -1.92 52.39 2.82
N ASN A 244 -2.35 52.70 4.05
CA ASN A 244 -1.45 53.04 5.14
C ASN A 244 -2.06 52.70 6.50
N ILE A 245 -1.23 52.29 7.45
CA ILE A 245 -1.63 51.79 8.76
C ILE A 245 -0.81 52.50 9.83
N SER A 246 -1.47 53.11 10.81
CA SER A 246 -0.83 53.95 11.82
C SER A 246 -1.61 53.94 13.13
N PHE A 247 -1.00 54.39 14.23
CA PHE A 247 -1.71 54.63 15.49
C PHE A 247 -1.08 55.77 16.28
N ASN A 248 -1.87 56.39 17.16
CA ASN A 248 -1.40 57.35 18.17
C ASN A 248 -2.07 57.01 19.52
N ASP A 249 -1.25 56.74 20.54
CA ASP A 249 -1.63 56.10 21.80
C ASP A 249 -2.63 54.93 21.61
N LYS A 250 -3.90 55.13 22.01
CA LYS A 250 -5.00 54.16 21.89
C LYS A 250 -5.71 54.17 20.53
N LYS A 251 -5.67 55.28 19.80
CA LYS A 251 -6.37 55.46 18.51
C LYS A 251 -5.57 54.81 17.39
N PHE A 252 -6.15 53.82 16.72
CA PHE A 252 -5.63 53.22 15.50
C PHE A 252 -6.28 53.89 14.29
N VAL A 253 -5.53 54.06 13.19
CA VAL A 253 -5.97 54.76 11.99
C VAL A 253 -5.45 54.04 10.75
N ILE A 254 -6.39 53.52 9.96
CA ILE A 254 -6.16 52.83 8.70
C ILE A 254 -6.70 53.73 7.58
N LYS A 255 -5.84 54.03 6.60
CA LYS A 255 -6.19 54.86 5.44
C LYS A 255 -6.47 53.97 4.23
N PRO A 256 -7.66 54.03 3.61
CA PRO A 256 -7.97 53.22 2.45
C PRO A 256 -7.27 53.69 1.17
N ILE A 257 -7.26 52.83 0.13
CA ILE A 257 -6.79 53.16 -1.22
C ILE A 257 -7.79 54.08 -1.96
N ASP A 258 -9.09 54.01 -1.67
CA ASP A 258 -10.01 55.07 -2.09
C ASP A 258 -9.73 56.37 -1.32
N LYS A 259 -9.57 57.49 -2.04
CA LYS A 259 -9.39 58.83 -1.45
C LYS A 259 -10.71 59.48 -1.02
N LYS A 260 -11.87 58.92 -1.42
CA LYS A 260 -13.21 59.42 -1.06
C LYS A 260 -13.76 58.74 0.20
N ALA A 261 -13.33 57.52 0.51
CA ALA A 261 -13.64 56.85 1.76
C ALA A 261 -12.96 57.53 2.96
N PRO A 262 -13.63 57.58 4.13
CA PRO A 262 -13.02 58.10 5.36
C PRO A 262 -11.89 57.21 5.88
N ASP A 263 -11.07 57.73 6.79
CA ASP A 263 -10.14 56.90 7.57
C ASP A 263 -10.94 55.90 8.42
N PHE A 264 -10.60 54.61 8.35
CA PHE A 264 -11.10 53.59 9.27
C PHE A 264 -10.38 53.74 10.62
N VAL A 265 -11.13 53.90 11.70
CA VAL A 265 -10.61 54.31 13.02
C VAL A 265 -11.23 53.49 14.13
N PHE A 266 -10.40 52.86 14.95
CA PHE A 266 -10.82 52.16 16.16
C PHE A 266 -9.90 52.48 17.33
N TYR A 267 -10.29 52.06 18.53
CA TYR A 267 -9.57 52.31 19.78
C TYR A 267 -9.25 50.99 20.48
N ALA A 268 -7.97 50.72 20.76
CA ALA A 268 -7.57 49.59 21.59
C ALA A 268 -7.31 50.05 23.04
N GLN A 269 -7.62 49.20 24.02
CA GLN A 269 -7.52 49.57 25.44
C GLN A 269 -6.09 49.96 25.90
N ARG A 270 -5.05 49.43 25.24
CA ARG A 270 -3.64 49.56 25.67
C ARG A 270 -2.71 49.74 24.47
N LEU A 271 -1.81 50.72 24.50
CA LEU A 271 -0.78 51.02 23.48
C LEU A 271 -0.01 49.79 22.95
N ARG A 272 0.24 48.78 23.80
CA ARG A 272 0.91 47.52 23.40
C ARG A 272 0.12 46.70 22.39
N ILE A 273 -1.21 46.81 22.40
CA ILE A 273 -2.11 46.12 21.47
C ILE A 273 -1.93 46.74 20.09
N ASN A 274 -2.01 48.07 19.98
CA ASN A 274 -1.73 48.79 18.72
C ASN A 274 -0.33 48.48 18.15
N LYS A 275 0.69 48.33 19.01
CA LYS A 275 2.04 47.87 18.60
C LYS A 275 2.07 46.42 18.08
N ARG A 276 1.22 45.52 18.59
CA ARG A 276 1.08 44.14 18.08
C ARG A 276 0.26 44.09 16.78
N VAL A 277 -0.86 44.79 16.74
CA VAL A 277 -1.73 44.90 15.55
C VAL A 277 -0.92 45.44 14.37
N LEU A 278 -0.26 46.59 14.50
CA LEU A 278 0.57 47.14 13.42
C LEU A 278 1.64 46.15 12.92
N ALA A 279 2.33 45.45 13.83
CA ALA A 279 3.37 44.48 13.48
C ALA A 279 2.86 43.13 12.93
N LEU A 280 1.54 42.94 12.89
CA LEU A 280 0.87 41.85 12.16
C LEU A 280 0.29 42.38 10.84
N CYS A 281 -0.38 43.52 10.84
CA CYS A 281 -0.94 44.12 9.63
C CYS A 281 0.14 44.42 8.59
N MET A 282 1.29 44.98 9.01
CA MET A 282 2.42 45.25 8.10
C MET A 282 2.91 43.97 7.40
N GLY A 283 3.16 42.89 8.14
CA GLY A 283 3.73 41.67 7.56
C GLY A 283 2.72 40.80 6.82
N ASN A 284 1.44 40.77 7.22
CA ASN A 284 0.40 40.13 6.41
C ASN A 284 0.19 40.89 5.09
N HIS A 285 0.19 42.22 5.11
CA HIS A 285 0.13 43.04 3.89
C HIS A 285 1.40 42.88 3.03
N GLU A 286 2.59 42.77 3.62
CA GLU A 286 3.85 42.49 2.93
C GLU A 286 3.82 41.14 2.20
N LEU A 287 3.32 40.09 2.86
CA LEU A 287 3.11 38.76 2.25
C LEU A 287 2.01 38.77 1.17
N TYR A 288 0.87 39.41 1.44
CA TYR A 288 -0.22 39.60 0.46
C TYR A 288 0.25 40.29 -0.82
N MET A 289 1.17 41.26 -0.69
CA MET A 289 1.79 41.96 -1.81
C MET A 289 2.94 41.17 -2.47
N ARG A 290 3.63 40.27 -1.75
CA ARG A 290 4.60 39.32 -2.32
C ARG A 290 3.89 38.29 -3.21
N ARG A 291 2.76 37.73 -2.78
CA ARG A 291 1.95 36.75 -3.54
C ARG A 291 1.35 37.29 -4.84
N ARG A 292 1.12 38.61 -4.93
CA ARG A 292 0.54 39.29 -6.10
C ARG A 292 1.60 39.91 -7.02
N LYS A 293 2.86 39.54 -6.79
CA LYS A 293 3.96 39.63 -7.75
C LYS A 293 4.25 38.20 -8.24
N PRO A 294 4.88 38.02 -9.42
CA PRO A 294 5.46 36.73 -9.76
C PRO A 294 6.36 36.24 -8.62
N ASP A 295 6.39 34.91 -8.42
CA ASP A 295 7.24 34.33 -7.40
C ASP A 295 8.66 34.90 -7.52
N THR A 296 9.24 35.24 -6.37
CA THR A 296 10.68 35.48 -6.35
C THR A 296 11.36 34.27 -6.94
N ILE A 297 12.29 34.54 -7.83
CA ILE A 297 13.48 33.74 -7.96
C ILE A 297 14.20 33.62 -6.60
N GLU A 298 13.71 32.78 -5.69
CA GLU A 298 14.37 31.81 -4.77
C GLU A 298 13.32 30.71 -4.49
N VAL A 299 12.11 31.16 -4.13
CA VAL A 299 10.89 30.36 -4.01
C VAL A 299 10.70 29.42 -5.19
N GLN A 300 11.05 29.86 -6.41
CA GLN A 300 11.03 29.03 -7.60
C GLN A 300 11.96 27.79 -7.52
N GLN A 301 13.26 27.86 -7.17
CA GLN A 301 14.04 26.61 -6.93
C GLN A 301 13.61 25.88 -5.67
N MET A 302 13.06 26.56 -4.66
CA MET A 302 12.50 25.84 -3.52
C MET A 302 11.32 24.96 -3.97
N LYS A 303 10.44 25.47 -4.85
CA LYS A 303 9.34 24.72 -5.45
C LYS A 303 9.83 23.62 -6.39
N ALA A 304 10.81 23.92 -7.25
CA ALA A 304 11.42 22.94 -8.16
C ALA A 304 12.12 21.80 -7.42
N GLN A 305 13.00 22.12 -6.46
CA GLN A 305 13.68 21.15 -5.59
C GLN A 305 12.65 20.31 -4.80
N ALA A 306 11.60 20.93 -4.24
CA ALA A 306 10.54 20.19 -3.54
C ALA A 306 9.72 19.28 -4.49
N LYS A 307 9.52 19.69 -5.75
CA LYS A 307 8.88 18.87 -6.79
C LYS A 307 9.78 17.70 -7.22
N GLU A 308 11.08 17.95 -7.42
CA GLU A 308 12.09 16.93 -7.72
C GLU A 308 12.20 15.90 -6.58
N GLU A 309 12.39 16.35 -5.33
CA GLU A 309 12.44 15.49 -4.14
C GLU A 309 11.13 14.68 -3.98
N LYS A 310 9.97 15.29 -4.23
CA LYS A 310 8.67 14.59 -4.17
C LYS A 310 8.48 13.60 -5.32
N ASN A 311 8.97 13.91 -6.52
CA ASN A 311 8.93 12.99 -7.66
C ASN A 311 9.89 11.81 -7.48
N HIS A 312 11.11 12.05 -6.97
CA HIS A 312 12.06 11.00 -6.60
C HIS A 312 11.44 10.04 -5.57
N LYS A 313 10.90 10.57 -4.46
CA LYS A 313 10.23 9.75 -3.43
C LYS A 313 9.04 8.93 -3.98
N LYS A 314 8.27 9.49 -4.92
CA LYS A 314 7.21 8.75 -5.63
C LYS A 314 7.76 7.64 -6.51
N MET A 315 8.83 7.91 -7.26
CA MET A 315 9.45 6.94 -8.17
C MET A 315 10.08 5.78 -7.41
N GLU A 316 10.87 6.08 -6.37
CA GLU A 316 11.45 5.11 -5.43
C GLU A 316 10.36 4.23 -4.81
N ARG A 317 9.27 4.84 -4.32
CA ARG A 317 8.12 4.10 -3.81
C ARG A 317 7.45 3.23 -4.88
N ALA A 318 7.29 3.72 -6.10
CA ALA A 318 6.68 2.96 -7.20
C ALA A 318 7.52 1.72 -7.56
N MET A 319 8.86 1.85 -7.55
CA MET A 319 9.78 0.72 -7.71
C MET A 319 9.61 -0.30 -6.56
N LEU A 320 9.59 0.15 -5.30
CA LEU A 320 9.40 -0.73 -4.13
C LEU A 320 8.03 -1.44 -4.14
N GLU A 321 6.96 -0.78 -4.59
CA GLU A 321 5.64 -1.41 -4.71
C GLU A 321 5.55 -2.40 -5.89
N ASP A 322 6.29 -2.18 -6.97
CA ASP A 322 6.43 -3.13 -8.07
C ASP A 322 7.30 -4.33 -7.71
N GLU A 323 8.44 -4.12 -7.03
CA GLU A 323 9.26 -5.21 -6.47
C GLU A 323 8.44 -6.06 -5.49
N ARG A 324 7.65 -5.44 -4.61
CA ARG A 324 6.75 -6.17 -3.69
C ARG A 324 5.73 -7.01 -4.45
N LYS A 325 5.11 -6.48 -5.52
CA LYS A 325 4.15 -7.23 -6.37
C LYS A 325 4.83 -8.41 -7.07
N LYS A 326 6.01 -8.20 -7.65
CA LYS A 326 6.82 -9.26 -8.30
C LYS A 326 7.21 -10.36 -7.31
N ARG A 327 7.61 -9.99 -6.08
CA ARG A 327 7.90 -10.93 -5.00
C ARG A 327 6.67 -11.72 -4.57
N GLU A 328 5.52 -11.06 -4.40
CA GLU A 328 4.25 -11.71 -4.05
C GLU A 328 3.76 -12.67 -5.15
N GLN A 329 4.00 -12.34 -6.43
CA GLN A 329 3.74 -13.23 -7.56
C GLN A 329 4.67 -14.45 -7.55
N ALA A 330 5.99 -14.23 -7.43
CA ALA A 330 6.98 -15.31 -7.37
C ALA A 330 6.77 -16.25 -6.17
N GLU A 331 6.29 -15.75 -5.04
CA GLU A 331 5.95 -16.55 -3.86
C GLU A 331 4.73 -17.45 -4.12
N LYS A 332 3.68 -16.94 -4.79
CA LYS A 332 2.50 -17.72 -5.20
C LYS A 332 2.83 -18.75 -6.30
N GLU A 333 3.70 -18.39 -7.25
CA GLU A 333 4.20 -19.34 -8.25
C GLU A 333 5.03 -20.45 -7.61
N LYS A 334 5.91 -20.11 -6.65
CA LYS A 334 6.64 -21.10 -5.85
C LYS A 334 5.69 -22.02 -5.09
N GLU A 335 4.68 -21.49 -4.40
CA GLU A 335 3.69 -22.29 -3.66
C GLU A 335 2.93 -23.25 -4.59
N LYS A 336 2.60 -22.81 -5.81
CA LYS A 336 1.96 -23.64 -6.84
C LYS A 336 2.88 -24.75 -7.34
N ILE A 337 4.14 -24.43 -7.66
CA ILE A 337 5.16 -25.41 -8.07
C ILE A 337 5.44 -26.42 -6.95
N GLU A 338 5.43 -25.99 -5.69
CA GLU A 338 5.66 -26.84 -4.53
C GLU A 338 4.52 -27.87 -4.35
N LYS A 339 3.27 -27.46 -4.52
CA LYS A 339 2.10 -28.37 -4.55
C LYS A 339 2.10 -29.32 -5.75
N GLU A 340 2.41 -28.82 -6.95
CA GLU A 340 2.54 -29.66 -8.16
C GLU A 340 3.64 -30.71 -8.02
N LYS A 341 4.75 -30.34 -7.36
CA LYS A 341 5.84 -31.26 -7.00
C LYS A 341 5.40 -32.30 -5.98
N GLU A 342 4.63 -31.94 -4.95
CA GLU A 342 4.08 -32.91 -3.98
C GLU A 342 3.15 -33.92 -4.66
N GLU A 343 2.23 -33.47 -5.53
CA GLU A 343 1.39 -34.37 -6.33
C GLU A 343 2.21 -35.31 -7.22
N LEU A 344 3.25 -34.80 -7.88
CA LEU A 344 4.12 -35.62 -8.73
C LEU A 344 4.94 -36.63 -7.92
N MET A 345 5.44 -36.26 -6.74
CA MET A 345 6.13 -37.19 -5.84
C MET A 345 5.20 -38.30 -5.35
N GLU A 346 3.94 -38.00 -5.02
CA GLU A 346 2.98 -39.03 -4.59
C GLU A 346 2.61 -39.99 -5.74
N ARG A 347 2.39 -39.45 -6.96
CA ARG A 347 2.19 -40.27 -8.16
C ARG A 347 3.40 -41.17 -8.45
N LEU A 348 4.62 -40.67 -8.26
CA LEU A 348 5.84 -41.46 -8.41
C LEU A 348 5.92 -42.61 -7.39
N LYS A 349 5.62 -42.39 -6.10
CA LYS A 349 5.56 -43.47 -5.10
C LYS A 349 4.56 -44.57 -5.50
N VAL A 350 3.39 -44.19 -6.00
CA VAL A 350 2.35 -45.15 -6.45
C VAL A 350 2.86 -45.97 -7.63
N ILE A 351 3.55 -45.35 -8.59
CA ILE A 351 4.17 -46.04 -9.74
C ILE A 351 5.32 -46.96 -9.26
N GLU A 352 6.18 -46.50 -8.36
CA GLU A 352 7.26 -47.33 -7.77
C GLU A 352 6.69 -48.54 -7.02
N GLU A 353 5.63 -48.37 -6.23
CA GLU A 353 5.04 -49.49 -5.51
C GLU A 353 4.30 -50.47 -6.43
N GLN A 354 3.66 -49.98 -7.49
CA GLN A 354 3.07 -50.81 -8.56
C GLN A 354 4.17 -51.59 -9.30
N THR A 355 5.25 -50.94 -9.72
CA THR A 355 6.40 -51.59 -10.38
C THR A 355 7.04 -52.62 -9.45
N ARG A 356 7.23 -52.31 -8.17
CA ARG A 356 7.76 -53.25 -7.16
C ARG A 356 6.86 -54.47 -6.97
N LYS A 357 5.52 -54.29 -6.95
CA LYS A 357 4.55 -55.39 -6.88
C LYS A 357 4.60 -56.26 -8.14
N ALA A 358 4.56 -55.65 -9.32
CA ALA A 358 4.65 -56.36 -10.60
C ALA A 358 5.98 -57.14 -10.73
N GLN A 359 7.09 -56.59 -10.23
CA GLN A 359 8.38 -57.28 -10.21
C GLN A 359 8.39 -58.45 -9.21
N GLN A 360 7.79 -58.32 -8.03
CA GLN A 360 7.64 -59.42 -7.08
C GLN A 360 6.72 -60.53 -7.61
N GLU A 361 5.64 -60.18 -8.31
CA GLU A 361 4.77 -61.13 -9.00
C GLU A 361 5.49 -61.86 -10.15
N LEU A 362 6.33 -61.14 -10.92
CA LEU A 362 7.15 -61.72 -11.98
C LEU A 362 8.23 -62.66 -11.42
N GLU A 363 8.88 -62.30 -10.31
CA GLU A 363 9.83 -63.18 -9.60
C GLU A 363 9.14 -64.43 -9.07
N GLU A 364 7.93 -64.32 -8.50
CA GLU A 364 7.18 -65.48 -8.03
C GLU A 364 6.68 -66.37 -9.18
N GLN A 365 6.14 -65.79 -10.26
CA GLN A 365 5.76 -66.56 -11.46
C GLN A 365 6.98 -67.28 -12.06
N THR A 366 8.14 -66.61 -12.09
CA THR A 366 9.41 -67.21 -12.53
C THR A 366 9.81 -68.39 -11.66
N ARG A 367 9.71 -68.25 -10.33
CA ARG A 367 10.03 -69.35 -9.39
C ARG A 367 9.07 -70.52 -9.55
N ARG A 368 7.75 -70.28 -9.62
CA ARG A 368 6.74 -71.31 -9.86
C ARG A 368 6.94 -72.03 -11.21
N ALA A 369 7.38 -71.32 -12.25
CA ALA A 369 7.72 -71.93 -13.54
C ALA A 369 8.96 -72.83 -13.46
N MET A 370 9.97 -72.48 -12.66
CA MET A 370 11.12 -73.34 -12.39
C MET A 370 10.73 -74.57 -11.55
N GLU A 371 9.92 -74.39 -10.51
CA GLU A 371 9.36 -75.46 -9.68
C GLU A 371 8.60 -76.48 -10.56
N LEU A 372 7.71 -76.02 -11.45
CA LEU A 372 6.96 -76.86 -12.38
C LEU A 372 7.83 -77.55 -13.46
N ASP A 373 8.88 -76.91 -13.98
CA ASP A 373 9.81 -77.57 -14.90
C ASP A 373 10.66 -78.65 -14.20
N GLN A 374 10.98 -78.45 -12.92
CA GLN A 374 11.68 -79.44 -12.10
C GLN A 374 10.76 -80.62 -11.75
N GLU A 375 9.50 -80.38 -11.35
CA GLU A 375 8.50 -81.46 -11.18
C GLU A 375 8.29 -82.24 -12.48
N ARG A 376 8.18 -81.54 -13.62
CA ARG A 376 8.05 -82.16 -14.95
C ARG A 376 9.23 -83.07 -15.29
N LYS A 377 10.46 -82.66 -14.95
CA LYS A 377 11.66 -83.49 -15.13
C LYS A 377 11.64 -84.73 -14.23
N CYS A 378 11.35 -84.58 -12.94
CA CYS A 378 11.22 -85.72 -12.03
C CYS A 378 10.15 -86.72 -12.52
N ALA A 379 8.99 -86.22 -12.97
CA ALA A 379 7.92 -87.06 -13.52
C ALA A 379 8.31 -87.73 -14.84
N GLN A 380 9.10 -87.08 -15.69
CA GLN A 380 9.65 -87.68 -16.91
C GLN A 380 10.69 -88.77 -16.58
N GLU A 381 11.63 -88.51 -15.68
CA GLU A 381 12.63 -89.50 -15.24
C GLU A 381 11.97 -90.73 -14.59
N GLU A 382 10.89 -90.54 -13.84
CA GLU A 382 10.06 -91.61 -13.28
C GLU A 382 9.27 -92.38 -14.36
N ALA A 383 8.68 -91.69 -15.35
CA ALA A 383 8.04 -92.35 -16.49
C ALA A 383 9.03 -93.18 -17.31
N GLU A 384 10.22 -92.64 -17.59
CA GLU A 384 11.31 -93.36 -18.27
C GLU A 384 11.84 -94.54 -17.42
N ARG A 385 11.76 -94.48 -16.09
CA ARG A 385 12.08 -95.61 -15.21
C ARG A 385 11.02 -96.71 -15.31
N LEU A 386 9.74 -96.33 -15.20
CA LEU A 386 8.61 -97.25 -15.30
C LEU A 386 8.49 -97.91 -16.68
N GLU A 387 8.82 -97.20 -17.76
CA GLU A 387 8.85 -97.80 -19.10
C GLU A 387 10.01 -98.79 -19.29
N ARG A 388 11.18 -98.54 -18.69
CA ARG A 388 12.27 -99.54 -18.63
C ARG A 388 11.87 -100.78 -17.82
N GLU A 389 11.21 -100.61 -16.67
CA GLU A 389 10.66 -101.72 -15.89
C GLU A 389 9.59 -102.50 -16.68
N ARG A 390 8.74 -101.81 -17.45
CA ARG A 390 7.75 -102.44 -18.35
C ARG A 390 8.43 -103.25 -19.45
N HIS A 391 9.45 -102.71 -20.12
CA HIS A 391 10.18 -103.40 -21.19
C HIS A 391 10.82 -104.71 -20.67
N LEU A 392 11.50 -104.65 -19.51
CA LEU A 392 12.10 -105.83 -18.88
C LEU A 392 11.04 -106.89 -18.50
N ALA A 393 9.85 -106.47 -18.08
CA ALA A 393 8.73 -107.38 -17.81
C ALA A 393 8.13 -107.98 -19.09
N GLU A 394 8.07 -107.23 -20.20
CA GLU A 394 7.64 -107.72 -21.51
C GLU A 394 8.65 -108.71 -22.12
N GLU A 395 9.96 -108.48 -21.96
CA GLU A 395 11.02 -109.43 -22.34
C GLU A 395 10.98 -110.71 -21.50
N ALA A 396 10.81 -110.61 -20.18
CA ALA A 396 10.67 -111.76 -19.30
C ALA A 396 9.42 -112.61 -19.65
N LYS A 397 8.30 -111.96 -20.00
CA LYS A 397 7.08 -112.60 -20.48
C LYS A 397 7.30 -113.29 -21.84
N ALA A 398 8.03 -112.67 -22.75
CA ALA A 398 8.37 -113.26 -24.05
C ALA A 398 9.28 -114.50 -23.91
N ALA A 399 10.26 -114.46 -23.00
CA ALA A 399 11.12 -115.60 -22.70
C ALA A 399 10.33 -116.80 -22.14
N LEU A 400 9.37 -116.57 -21.23
CA LEU A 400 8.48 -117.61 -20.71
C LEU A 400 7.55 -118.19 -21.79
N LEU A 401 7.05 -117.36 -22.72
CA LEU A 401 6.28 -117.82 -23.87
C LEU A 401 7.12 -118.71 -24.81
N HIS A 402 8.34 -118.30 -25.15
CA HIS A 402 9.26 -119.10 -25.97
C HIS A 402 9.63 -120.43 -25.30
N GLN A 403 9.80 -120.45 -23.97
CA GLN A 403 10.02 -121.68 -23.21
C GLN A 403 8.81 -122.64 -23.29
N SER A 404 7.58 -122.09 -23.20
CA SER A 404 6.33 -122.86 -23.36
C SER A 404 6.17 -123.43 -24.77
N GLU A 405 6.42 -122.63 -25.82
CA GLU A 405 6.40 -123.10 -27.21
C GLU A 405 7.43 -124.23 -27.45
N SER A 406 8.62 -124.11 -26.86
CA SER A 406 9.64 -125.16 -26.96
C SER A 406 9.23 -126.47 -26.26
N GLN A 407 8.36 -126.42 -25.25
CA GLN A 407 7.77 -127.61 -24.64
C GLN A 407 6.68 -128.22 -25.53
N MET A 408 5.81 -127.41 -26.16
CA MET A 408 4.82 -127.92 -27.11
C MET A 408 5.47 -128.59 -28.32
N LYS A 409 6.51 -127.99 -28.92
CA LYS A 409 7.23 -128.56 -30.07
C LYS A 409 7.83 -129.94 -29.76
N ASN A 410 8.29 -130.17 -28.52
CA ASN A 410 8.75 -131.49 -28.08
C ASN A 410 7.61 -132.52 -27.88
N GLN A 411 6.38 -132.08 -27.55
CA GLN A 411 5.21 -132.97 -27.51
C GLN A 411 4.68 -133.30 -28.90
N GLU A 412 4.66 -132.33 -29.83
CA GLU A 412 4.33 -132.57 -31.24
C GLU A 412 5.28 -133.58 -31.89
N HIS A 413 6.58 -133.51 -31.59
CA HIS A 413 7.56 -134.44 -32.18
C HIS A 413 7.28 -135.90 -31.78
N LEU A 414 6.94 -136.16 -30.51
CA LEU A 414 6.53 -137.48 -30.01
C LEU A 414 5.22 -137.97 -30.66
N ALA A 415 4.25 -137.08 -30.87
CA ALA A 415 3.02 -137.40 -31.60
C ALA A 415 3.30 -137.74 -33.07
N THR A 416 4.32 -137.12 -33.67
CA THR A 416 4.73 -137.33 -35.06
C THR A 416 5.37 -138.70 -35.27
N GLU A 417 6.26 -139.17 -34.37
CA GLU A 417 6.84 -140.53 -34.46
C GLU A 417 5.76 -141.64 -34.38
N LEU A 418 4.77 -141.47 -33.50
CA LEU A 418 3.63 -142.40 -33.37
C LEU A 418 2.75 -142.41 -34.63
N ALA A 419 2.56 -141.24 -35.26
CA ALA A 419 1.87 -141.12 -36.53
C ALA A 419 2.68 -141.74 -37.69
N GLU A 420 4.01 -141.56 -37.71
CA GLU A 420 4.88 -142.09 -38.77
C GLU A 420 4.94 -143.62 -38.76
N LEU A 421 5.07 -144.25 -37.59
CA LEU A 421 4.98 -145.71 -37.45
C LEU A 421 3.64 -146.26 -37.94
N THR A 422 2.54 -145.55 -37.65
CA THR A 422 1.19 -145.93 -38.11
C THR A 422 1.02 -145.72 -39.62
N SER A 423 1.54 -144.61 -40.15
CA SER A 423 1.50 -144.28 -41.58
C SER A 423 2.33 -145.23 -42.43
N LYS A 424 3.47 -145.71 -41.91
CA LYS A 424 4.36 -146.66 -42.60
C LYS A 424 3.73 -148.03 -42.83
N ILE A 425 2.72 -148.40 -42.04
CA ILE A 425 1.89 -149.59 -42.27
C ILE A 425 0.96 -149.37 -43.47
N SER A 426 0.35 -148.19 -43.59
CA SER A 426 -0.65 -147.88 -44.64
C SER A 426 -0.02 -147.44 -45.98
N LEU A 427 1.10 -146.74 -45.98
CA LEU A 427 1.78 -146.32 -47.22
C LEU A 427 2.39 -147.50 -48.01
N LEU A 428 2.63 -148.64 -47.37
CA LEU A 428 2.93 -149.90 -48.06
C LEU A 428 1.72 -150.45 -48.85
N GLU A 429 0.50 -150.05 -48.51
CA GLU A 429 -0.72 -150.43 -49.22
C GLU A 429 -1.04 -149.46 -50.39
N ASP A 430 -0.83 -148.15 -50.20
CA ASP A 430 -1.32 -147.11 -51.13
C ASP A 430 -0.24 -146.36 -51.94
N ALA A 431 1.05 -146.42 -51.61
CA ALA A 431 2.13 -145.94 -52.52
C ALA A 431 2.22 -146.76 -53.83
N LYS A 432 1.50 -147.89 -53.85
CA LYS A 432 1.12 -148.71 -55.01
C LYS A 432 0.34 -147.95 -56.11
N LYS A 433 -0.20 -146.75 -55.84
CA LYS A 433 -1.38 -146.23 -56.56
C LYS A 433 -1.16 -145.09 -57.57
N LYS A 434 -0.58 -143.95 -57.19
CA LYS A 434 -0.54 -142.74 -58.06
C LYS A 434 0.74 -141.89 -57.95
N LYS A 435 1.25 -141.45 -59.12
CA LYS A 435 2.44 -140.57 -59.30
C LYS A 435 2.47 -140.05 -60.76
N GLU A 436 1.55 -139.17 -61.17
CA GLU A 436 1.35 -138.79 -62.59
C GLU A 436 1.26 -137.27 -62.91
N GLU A 437 1.17 -136.39 -61.90
CA GLU A 437 0.63 -135.03 -62.04
C GLU A 437 1.69 -133.91 -62.32
N GLU A 438 1.89 -132.94 -61.39
CA GLU A 438 2.93 -131.87 -61.41
C GLU A 438 2.73 -130.67 -62.40
N ALA A 439 3.71 -129.75 -62.48
CA ALA A 439 3.92 -128.60 -63.43
C ALA A 439 3.33 -127.15 -63.20
N SER A 440 4.17 -126.14 -63.54
CA SER A 440 3.95 -124.71 -63.98
C SER A 440 3.29 -123.62 -63.07
N GLU A 441 3.34 -122.28 -63.32
CA GLU A 441 4.40 -121.31 -63.76
C GLU A 441 3.92 -119.81 -63.58
N TRP A 442 4.66 -118.74 -64.00
CA TRP A 442 4.43 -117.29 -63.65
C TRP A 442 4.87 -116.22 -64.71
N GLN A 443 4.31 -114.97 -64.70
CA GLN A 443 4.82 -113.81 -65.50
C GLN A 443 4.31 -112.37 -65.09
N MET A 444 5.15 -111.29 -65.13
CA MET A 444 4.77 -109.83 -64.97
C MET A 444 5.89 -108.81 -65.41
N LYS A 445 5.61 -107.54 -65.86
CA LYS A 445 6.58 -106.47 -66.30
C LYS A 445 6.02 -104.97 -66.38
N ALA A 446 6.83 -103.89 -66.12
CA ALA A 446 6.68 -102.36 -66.30
C ALA A 446 6.75 -101.46 -64.99
N THR A 447 6.84 -100.09 -64.83
CA THR A 447 6.79 -98.77 -65.62
C THR A 447 7.46 -97.54 -64.86
N LEU A 448 7.51 -96.25 -65.34
CA LEU A 448 8.25 -95.02 -64.77
C LEU A 448 7.69 -93.56 -65.10
N VAL A 449 8.38 -92.43 -64.70
CA VAL A 449 8.36 -90.93 -65.12
C VAL A 449 7.49 -89.86 -64.34
N GLN A 450 7.72 -88.49 -64.19
CA GLN A 450 8.88 -87.50 -64.07
C GLN A 450 8.43 -85.96 -63.85
N GLU A 451 9.33 -84.92 -63.92
CA GLU A 451 9.21 -83.38 -64.06
C GLU A 451 9.07 -82.30 -62.88
N ASP A 452 9.39 -80.97 -63.12
CA ASP A 452 9.65 -79.81 -62.12
C ASP A 452 9.60 -78.29 -62.66
N LEU A 453 9.91 -77.21 -61.85
CA LEU A 453 10.24 -75.71 -62.06
C LEU A 453 9.19 -74.55 -61.69
N GLU A 454 9.43 -73.22 -61.38
CA GLU A 454 10.61 -72.29 -61.12
C GLU A 454 10.51 -71.07 -60.05
N LYS A 455 10.25 -69.73 -60.35
CA LYS A 455 11.09 -68.57 -59.76
C LYS A 455 10.62 -67.05 -59.59
N THR A 456 11.23 -66.27 -58.64
CA THR A 456 11.47 -64.74 -58.47
C THR A 456 10.35 -63.71 -58.01
N LYS A 457 10.46 -62.39 -57.60
CA LYS A 457 11.41 -61.19 -57.37
C LYS A 457 10.68 -60.07 -56.46
N GLU A 458 11.06 -58.80 -56.03
CA GLU A 458 12.27 -57.95 -55.65
C GLU A 458 11.91 -56.44 -55.19
N GLU A 459 12.87 -55.60 -54.65
CA GLU A 459 12.98 -54.06 -54.56
C GLU A 459 12.58 -53.13 -53.31
N LEU A 460 13.07 -51.83 -53.26
CA LEU A 460 13.05 -50.77 -52.14
C LEU A 460 13.07 -49.25 -52.67
N LYS A 461 13.49 -48.05 -52.11
CA LYS A 461 14.16 -47.38 -50.91
C LYS A 461 13.86 -45.80 -50.85
N ASN A 462 13.92 -45.03 -49.70
CA ASN A 462 14.02 -43.49 -49.63
C ASN A 462 14.22 -42.80 -48.20
N LYS A 463 14.75 -41.52 -48.03
CA LYS A 463 14.69 -40.57 -46.83
C LYS A 463 15.41 -39.15 -46.95
N VAL A 464 14.93 -38.02 -46.32
CA VAL A 464 15.66 -36.68 -46.11
C VAL A 464 15.02 -35.67 -45.05
N VAL A 465 15.69 -34.58 -44.54
CA VAL A 465 15.17 -33.45 -43.64
C VAL A 465 16.13 -32.19 -43.46
N SER A 466 15.71 -31.01 -42.90
CA SER A 466 16.55 -29.79 -42.55
C SER A 466 15.95 -28.70 -41.56
N ALA A 467 16.60 -27.51 -41.29
CA ALA A 467 16.39 -26.58 -40.10
C ALA A 467 16.54 -25.00 -40.26
N HIS A 468 16.57 -24.20 -39.13
CA HIS A 468 17.12 -22.79 -38.82
C HIS A 468 16.17 -21.60 -38.37
N VAL A 469 16.64 -20.60 -37.56
CA VAL A 469 15.88 -19.47 -36.85
C VAL A 469 16.74 -18.17 -36.51
N PRO A 470 16.20 -16.91 -36.33
CA PRO A 470 16.92 -15.64 -35.94
C PRO A 470 16.30 -14.64 -34.84
N GLU A 471 17.02 -13.58 -34.38
CA GLU A 471 16.67 -12.48 -33.37
C GLU A 471 17.49 -11.13 -33.61
N PRO A 472 17.75 -10.08 -32.72
CA PRO A 472 17.20 -9.46 -31.45
C PRO A 472 17.26 -7.86 -31.29
N VAL A 473 17.07 -7.27 -30.06
CA VAL A 473 17.74 -6.06 -29.37
C VAL A 473 17.14 -4.60 -29.13
N HIS A 474 17.13 -4.17 -27.83
CA HIS A 474 17.12 -2.85 -27.05
C HIS A 474 16.46 -1.51 -27.50
N GLY A 475 16.10 -0.52 -26.63
CA GLY A 475 15.98 -0.47 -25.13
C GLY A 475 15.91 0.94 -24.42
N GLU A 476 15.09 1.05 -23.36
CA GLU A 476 15.14 1.93 -22.13
C GLU A 476 14.77 3.46 -22.09
N ASN A 477 14.49 3.94 -20.85
CA ASN A 477 13.81 5.20 -20.43
C ASN A 477 14.81 6.38 -20.10
N ASP A 478 14.55 7.49 -19.38
CA ASP A 478 13.41 8.02 -18.58
C ASP A 478 13.45 9.58 -18.39
N ASN A 479 12.35 10.08 -17.80
CA ASN A 479 12.03 11.38 -17.12
C ASN A 479 13.16 12.12 -16.32
N ASP A 480 13.08 13.41 -15.90
CA ASP A 480 12.23 14.61 -16.19
C ASP A 480 12.79 15.88 -15.46
N ASP A 481 12.22 17.09 -15.67
CA ASP A 481 12.10 18.35 -14.84
C ASP A 481 13.10 18.72 -13.67
N ASP A 482 13.43 19.99 -13.27
CA ASP A 482 12.76 21.31 -13.44
C ASP A 482 13.69 22.60 -13.44
N GLU A 483 13.76 23.44 -12.36
CA GLU A 483 13.95 24.93 -12.46
C GLU A 483 14.95 25.68 -11.50
N SER A 484 15.58 26.76 -12.03
CA SER A 484 15.70 28.18 -11.51
C SER A 484 16.55 28.72 -10.30
N SER A 485 16.56 30.08 -10.22
CA SER A 485 16.55 31.10 -9.09
C SER A 485 17.76 31.79 -8.36
N ALA A 486 17.44 32.89 -7.63
CA ALA A 486 18.27 33.98 -6.99
C ALA A 486 17.73 34.46 -5.58
N GLU A 487 17.58 35.79 -5.25
CA GLU A 487 16.47 36.46 -4.45
C GLU A 487 16.55 38.03 -4.41
N ALA A 488 15.76 38.76 -3.58
CA ALA A 488 15.57 40.25 -3.59
C ALA A 488 14.99 40.89 -2.28
N SER A 489 14.68 42.21 -2.29
CA SER A 489 13.97 42.94 -1.19
C SER A 489 13.37 44.30 -1.66
N GLU A 490 12.32 44.86 -1.01
CA GLU A 490 11.56 46.04 -1.52
C GLU A 490 10.86 46.95 -0.46
N GLU A 491 10.10 47.96 -0.91
CA GLU A 491 9.19 48.89 -0.18
C GLU A 491 7.71 48.47 -0.37
N LEU A 492 6.75 48.93 0.45
CA LEU A 492 5.31 48.68 0.22
C LEU A 492 4.73 49.57 -0.90
N THR A 493 4.97 49.16 -2.13
CA THR A 493 4.55 49.82 -3.38
C THR A 493 3.03 50.05 -3.48
N SER A 494 2.61 51.24 -3.94
CA SER A 494 1.18 51.57 -4.03
C SER A 494 0.50 50.93 -5.25
N ALA A 495 -0.37 49.95 -5.01
CA ALA A 495 -1.15 49.28 -6.04
C ALA A 495 -2.29 50.16 -6.60
N ALA A 496 -2.02 50.91 -7.67
CA ALA A 496 -3.05 51.65 -8.42
C ALA A 496 -3.63 50.87 -9.62
N ALA A 497 -3.15 49.66 -9.91
CA ALA A 497 -3.41 48.96 -11.17
C ALA A 497 -3.50 47.41 -11.11
N TYR A 498 -3.30 46.79 -9.94
CA TYR A 498 -3.29 45.32 -9.83
C TYR A 498 -4.71 44.75 -9.77
N LYS A 499 -4.93 43.64 -10.48
CA LYS A 499 -6.25 43.02 -10.71
C LYS A 499 -6.40 41.60 -10.14
N ASP A 500 -5.32 40.96 -9.72
CA ASP A 500 -5.41 39.64 -9.09
C ASP A 500 -6.17 39.75 -7.77
N ARG A 501 -7.30 39.04 -7.74
CA ARG A 501 -8.26 38.91 -6.65
C ARG A 501 -8.68 37.45 -6.51
N SER A 502 -7.80 36.53 -6.87
CA SER A 502 -8.02 35.08 -6.77
C SER A 502 -8.49 34.64 -5.37
N GLU A 503 -8.18 35.40 -4.30
CA GLU A 503 -8.71 35.13 -2.96
C GLU A 503 -10.23 35.32 -2.83
N GLU A 504 -10.87 36.11 -3.70
CA GLU A 504 -12.32 36.34 -3.72
C GLU A 504 -13.07 35.15 -4.35
N GLU A 505 -12.43 34.34 -5.18
CA GLU A 505 -13.03 33.18 -5.86
C GLU A 505 -12.86 31.86 -5.10
N ARG A 506 -12.11 31.85 -3.99
CA ARG A 506 -11.78 30.60 -3.27
C ARG A 506 -13.00 29.87 -2.72
N MET A 507 -12.92 28.55 -2.77
CA MET A 507 -13.89 27.58 -2.24
C MET A 507 -13.19 26.69 -1.22
N THR A 508 -13.97 26.14 -0.30
CA THR A 508 -13.47 25.20 0.72
C THR A 508 -13.02 23.87 0.08
N GLU A 509 -12.14 23.14 0.75
CA GLU A 509 -11.77 21.76 0.37
C GLU A 509 -13.02 20.87 0.32
N ALA A 510 -13.96 21.06 1.25
CA ALA A 510 -15.25 20.36 1.26
C ALA A 510 -16.23 20.75 0.12
N GLU A 511 -15.91 21.76 -0.69
CA GLU A 511 -16.60 22.09 -1.95
C GLU A 511 -15.82 21.62 -3.19
N LYS A 512 -14.49 21.65 -3.12
CA LYS A 512 -13.59 21.20 -4.20
C LYS A 512 -13.50 19.67 -4.32
N ASN A 513 -13.64 18.96 -3.20
CA ASN A 513 -13.24 17.56 -3.05
C ASN A 513 -14.43 16.72 -2.55
N GLU A 514 -15.11 16.04 -3.48
CA GLU A 514 -16.27 15.18 -3.19
C GLU A 514 -15.97 14.09 -2.16
N ARG A 515 -14.72 13.59 -2.11
CA ARG A 515 -14.31 12.59 -1.11
C ARG A 515 -14.35 13.19 0.30
N VAL A 516 -13.72 14.35 0.50
CA VAL A 516 -13.73 15.08 1.79
C VAL A 516 -15.16 15.46 2.20
N GLN A 517 -15.97 15.96 1.25
CA GLN A 517 -17.37 16.28 1.50
C GLN A 517 -18.16 15.05 1.99
N LYS A 518 -18.03 13.91 1.30
CA LYS A 518 -18.68 12.65 1.67
C LYS A 518 -18.19 12.13 3.04
N HIS A 519 -16.90 12.22 3.32
CA HIS A 519 -16.32 11.81 4.61
C HIS A 519 -16.93 12.62 5.77
N LEU A 520 -17.01 13.94 5.64
CA LEU A 520 -17.60 14.83 6.65
C LEU A 520 -19.10 14.55 6.86
N LEU A 521 -19.85 14.31 5.79
CA LEU A 521 -21.28 13.94 5.87
C LEU A 521 -21.48 12.58 6.57
N THR A 522 -20.65 11.58 6.28
CA THR A 522 -20.67 10.28 6.97
C THR A 522 -20.37 10.45 8.46
N LEU A 523 -19.30 11.15 8.81
CA LEU A 523 -18.91 11.42 10.21
C LEU A 523 -19.98 12.20 10.98
N SER A 524 -20.61 13.21 10.37
CA SER A 524 -21.68 13.97 11.02
C SER A 524 -22.88 13.06 11.37
N SER A 525 -23.23 12.12 10.47
CA SER A 525 -24.26 11.09 10.70
C SER A 525 -23.88 10.06 11.77
N GLU A 526 -22.63 9.58 11.77
CA GLU A 526 -22.12 8.63 12.77
C GLU A 526 -22.09 9.21 14.19
N LEU A 527 -21.73 10.49 14.32
CA LEU A 527 -21.61 11.18 15.61
C LEU A 527 -22.97 11.68 16.15
N ALA A 528 -23.92 12.00 15.27
CA ALA A 528 -25.24 12.52 15.66
C ALA A 528 -25.96 11.62 16.68
N ASN A 529 -25.89 10.29 16.51
CA ASN A 529 -26.53 9.32 17.40
C ASN A 529 -25.92 9.28 18.82
N ALA A 530 -24.68 9.74 18.99
CA ALA A 530 -23.97 9.73 20.28
C ALA A 530 -23.91 11.12 20.94
N ARG A 531 -24.33 12.19 20.25
CA ARG A 531 -24.17 13.57 20.72
C ARG A 531 -25.09 13.88 21.91
N ASP A 532 -24.57 14.62 22.88
CA ASP A 532 -25.38 15.22 23.94
C ASP A 532 -25.70 16.69 23.60
N GLU A 533 -26.96 16.94 23.24
CA GLU A 533 -27.48 18.26 22.91
C GLU A 533 -27.35 19.27 24.08
N THR A 534 -27.24 18.82 25.33
CA THR A 534 -27.08 19.69 26.50
C THR A 534 -25.66 20.23 26.68
N MET A 535 -24.67 19.62 26.03
CA MET A 535 -23.24 19.97 26.12
C MET A 535 -22.74 20.88 24.99
N LYS A 536 -23.65 21.41 24.15
CA LYS A 536 -23.29 22.33 23.06
C LYS A 536 -22.79 23.67 23.60
N THR A 537 -21.58 24.06 23.19
CA THR A 537 -21.03 25.38 23.51
C THR A 537 -21.60 26.46 22.58
N GLN A 538 -21.38 27.72 22.94
CA GLN A 538 -21.77 28.87 22.11
C GLN A 538 -21.21 28.77 20.67
N ASN A 539 -20.00 28.23 20.49
CA ASN A 539 -19.43 28.04 19.16
C ASN A 539 -20.10 26.88 18.41
N ASP A 540 -20.44 25.75 19.06
CA ASP A 540 -21.16 24.67 18.39
C ASP A 540 -22.55 25.15 17.90
N ILE A 541 -23.18 26.10 18.60
CA ILE A 541 -24.44 26.75 18.20
C ILE A 541 -24.23 27.68 16.99
N ILE A 542 -23.26 28.61 17.05
CA ILE A 542 -22.97 29.56 15.96
C ILE A 542 -22.58 28.81 14.67
N HIS A 543 -21.71 27.81 14.77
CA HIS A 543 -21.30 27.02 13.61
C HIS A 543 -22.48 26.26 12.99
N ALA A 544 -23.36 25.66 13.80
CA ALA A 544 -24.57 25.01 13.31
C ALA A 544 -25.56 26.00 12.64
N GLU A 545 -25.59 27.27 13.06
CA GLU A 545 -26.35 28.33 12.39
C GLU A 545 -25.69 28.78 11.07
N ASN A 546 -24.35 28.83 11.01
CA ASN A 546 -23.60 29.12 9.79
C ASN A 546 -23.87 28.04 8.73
N VAL A 547 -23.65 26.77 9.07
CA VAL A 547 -23.91 25.62 8.18
C VAL A 547 -25.37 25.58 7.73
N ARG A 548 -26.35 25.77 8.63
CA ARG A 548 -27.79 25.81 8.29
C ARG A 548 -28.14 26.91 7.30
N ALA A 549 -27.45 28.05 7.37
CA ALA A 549 -27.64 29.18 6.45
C ALA A 549 -26.82 29.07 5.16
N GLY A 550 -26.09 27.97 4.93
CA GLY A 550 -25.20 27.80 3.79
C GLY A 550 -23.96 28.70 3.81
N ARG A 551 -23.57 29.21 5.00
CA ARG A 551 -22.37 30.03 5.20
C ARG A 551 -21.15 29.14 5.46
N ASP A 552 -20.07 29.45 4.76
CA ASP A 552 -18.70 29.02 5.04
C ASP A 552 -17.77 30.24 5.13
N LYS A 553 -16.48 30.01 5.39
CA LYS A 553 -15.44 31.03 5.50
C LYS A 553 -15.38 31.98 4.29
N TYR A 554 -15.33 31.44 3.07
CA TYR A 554 -15.13 32.24 1.86
C TYR A 554 -16.42 32.90 1.35
N LYS A 555 -17.59 32.24 1.45
CA LYS A 555 -18.89 32.88 1.20
C LYS A 555 -19.14 34.04 2.18
N THR A 556 -18.81 33.86 3.47
CA THR A 556 -18.94 34.94 4.46
C THR A 556 -17.96 36.08 4.16
N LEU A 557 -16.69 35.78 3.83
CA LEU A 557 -15.72 36.80 3.42
C LEU A 557 -16.17 37.58 2.18
N ARG A 558 -16.73 36.92 1.14
CA ARG A 558 -17.34 37.59 -0.02
C ARG A 558 -18.49 38.52 0.40
N GLN A 559 -19.38 38.05 1.26
CA GLN A 559 -20.55 38.83 1.72
C GLN A 559 -20.15 40.10 2.47
N ILE A 560 -19.25 40.01 3.46
CA ILE A 560 -18.85 41.14 4.32
C ILE A 560 -17.91 42.15 3.64
N ARG A 561 -17.40 41.82 2.44
CA ARG A 561 -16.57 42.70 1.59
C ARG A 561 -17.40 43.41 0.51
N SER A 562 -18.68 43.06 0.37
CA SER A 562 -19.60 43.75 -0.54
C SER A 562 -19.80 45.23 -0.17
N GLY A 563 -20.32 46.01 -1.10
CA GLY A 563 -20.39 47.46 -0.96
C GLY A 563 -19.01 48.14 -1.04
N ASN A 564 -19.01 49.47 -1.00
CA ASN A 564 -17.78 50.26 -1.07
C ASN A 564 -17.14 50.45 0.32
N THR A 565 -15.84 50.75 0.37
CA THR A 565 -15.08 50.92 1.61
C THR A 565 -15.68 51.97 2.56
N LYS A 566 -16.31 53.04 2.03
CA LYS A 566 -17.02 54.02 2.88
C LYS A 566 -18.21 53.37 3.59
N GLN A 567 -19.08 52.67 2.86
CA GLN A 567 -20.26 52.01 3.42
C GLN A 567 -19.86 51.08 4.58
N ARG A 568 -18.83 50.25 4.39
CA ARG A 568 -18.32 49.34 5.42
C ARG A 568 -17.72 50.04 6.64
N ILE A 569 -17.20 51.26 6.50
CA ILE A 569 -16.77 52.10 7.63
C ILE A 569 -17.96 52.76 8.34
N ASP A 570 -18.96 53.23 7.59
CA ASP A 570 -20.19 53.80 8.16
C ASP A 570 -21.00 52.72 8.91
N GLU A 571 -21.03 51.48 8.42
CA GLU A 571 -21.58 50.29 9.09
C GLU A 571 -20.84 49.96 10.40
N PHE A 572 -19.51 50.00 10.41
CA PHE A 572 -18.69 49.77 11.61
C PHE A 572 -18.96 50.79 12.73
N GLU A 573 -19.20 52.06 12.37
CA GLU A 573 -19.62 53.09 13.32
C GLU A 573 -21.12 53.02 13.66
N CYS A 574 -21.88 52.12 13.02
CA CYS A 574 -23.28 51.83 13.35
C CYS A 574 -23.46 50.71 14.38
N MET A 575 -22.49 49.77 14.47
CA MET A 575 -22.36 48.79 15.56
C MET A 575 -22.15 49.43 16.95
#